data_AF-A0A534NJC7-F1
#
_entry.id   AF-A0A534NJC7-F1
#
_cell.length_a   1.000
_cell.length_b   1.000
_cell.length_c   1.000
_cell.angle_alpha   90.00
_cell.angle_beta   90.00
_cell.angle_gamma   90.00
#
_symmetry.space_group_name_H-M   'P 1'
#
loop_
_entity.id
_entity.type
_entity.pdbx_description
1 polymer ?
#
loop_
_entity_poly.entity_id
_entity_poly.type
_entity_poly.pdbx_seq_one_letter_code
_entity_poly.pdbx_strand_id
1 'polypeptide(L)'
;MGPGGAIGDVLADDPRIRAVSFTGSNEIGLRLYQRVAARGVKVTLEMGGKNPVIVLDDADLDLAVEGIVQGAFGSTGQRCTATSRAVTTPAIAPKLTEALVERARKLRVGDGMQQGVEMGP
;
A
#
# COMPACT_ATOMS: atom_id res chain seq x y z
N MET A 1 -0.17 -23.63 -7.47
CA MET A 1 0.98 -23.08 -6.72
C MET A 1 0.81 -23.49 -5.27
N GLY A 2 1.85 -24.05 -4.63
CA GLY A 2 1.81 -24.39 -3.20
C GLY A 2 1.97 -23.16 -2.29
N PRO A 3 1.84 -23.31 -0.96
CA PRO A 3 2.00 -22.19 -0.04
C PRO A 3 3.41 -21.60 -0.14
N GLY A 4 3.51 -20.27 -0.15
CA GLY A 4 4.78 -19.55 -0.34
C GLY A 4 5.88 -19.97 0.64
N GLY A 5 5.52 -20.33 1.88
CA GLY A 5 6.47 -20.83 2.88
C GLY A 5 7.12 -22.17 2.54
N ALA A 6 6.42 -23.07 1.83
CA ALA A 6 6.96 -24.38 1.48
C ALA A 6 8.04 -24.33 0.40
N ILE A 7 7.97 -23.33 -0.49
CA ILE A 7 8.90 -23.18 -1.62
C ILE A 7 9.94 -22.09 -1.33
N GLY A 8 9.54 -21.01 -0.65
CA GLY A 8 10.40 -19.85 -0.40
C GLY A 8 11.65 -20.19 0.39
N ASP A 9 11.52 -21.06 1.39
CA ASP A 9 12.64 -21.49 2.23
C ASP A 9 13.64 -22.38 1.47
N VAL A 10 13.14 -23.30 0.64
CA VAL A 10 13.96 -24.15 -0.23
C VAL A 10 14.75 -23.30 -1.23
N LEU A 11 14.10 -22.33 -1.86
CA LEU A 11 14.76 -21.40 -2.79
C LEU A 11 15.78 -20.52 -2.06
N ALA A 12 15.44 -20.03 -0.87
CA ALA A 12 16.33 -19.20 -0.07
C ALA A 12 17.62 -19.94 0.30
N ASP A 13 17.57 -21.25 0.56
CA ASP A 13 18.72 -22.06 0.97
C ASP A 13 19.52 -22.65 -0.21
N ASP A 14 18.98 -22.63 -1.42
CA ASP A 14 19.66 -23.22 -2.58
C ASP A 14 20.95 -22.44 -2.92
N PRO A 15 22.15 -23.07 -2.89
CA PRO A 15 23.43 -22.42 -3.12
C PRO A 15 23.57 -21.78 -4.52
N ARG A 16 22.73 -22.19 -5.48
CA ARG A 16 22.72 -21.66 -6.85
C ARG A 16 22.05 -20.29 -6.93
N ILE A 17 21.23 -19.92 -5.95
CA ILE A 17 20.58 -18.60 -5.91
C ILE A 17 21.59 -17.53 -5.54
N ARG A 18 21.75 -16.55 -6.43
CA ARG A 18 22.70 -15.43 -6.28
C ARG A 18 22.02 -14.07 -6.10
N ALA A 19 20.71 -14.00 -6.39
CA ALA A 19 19.90 -12.81 -6.20
C ALA A 19 18.46 -13.20 -5.83
N VAL A 20 17.82 -12.37 -5.02
CA VAL A 20 16.42 -12.51 -4.58
C VAL A 20 15.73 -11.17 -4.75
N SER A 21 14.59 -11.18 -5.44
CA SER A 21 13.68 -10.04 -5.51
C SER A 21 12.35 -10.44 -4.88
N PHE A 22 11.91 -9.68 -3.89
CA PHE A 22 10.69 -9.97 -3.14
C PHE A 22 9.81 -8.73 -3.03
N THR A 23 8.50 -8.93 -3.24
CA THR A 23 7.47 -7.93 -2.97
C THR A 23 6.43 -8.52 -2.04
N GLY A 24 6.16 -7.87 -0.90
CA GLY A 24 5.21 -8.40 0.07
C GLY A 24 5.27 -7.73 1.43
N SER A 25 4.99 -8.49 2.50
CA SER A 25 4.97 -7.93 3.85
C SER A 25 6.39 -7.67 4.40
N ASN A 26 6.49 -6.69 5.31
CA ASN A 26 7.73 -6.39 6.02
C ASN A 26 8.27 -7.62 6.77
N GLU A 27 7.40 -8.38 7.43
CA GLU A 27 7.77 -9.57 8.19
C GLU A 27 8.47 -10.63 7.31
N ILE A 28 7.88 -10.97 6.17
CA ILE A 28 8.43 -11.99 5.28
C ILE A 28 9.69 -11.50 4.58
N GLY A 29 9.72 -10.24 4.14
CA GLY A 29 10.89 -9.65 3.49
C GLY A 29 12.10 -9.60 4.42
N LEU A 30 11.91 -9.19 5.69
CA LEU A 30 12.98 -9.18 6.69
C LEU A 30 13.49 -10.59 7.01
N ARG A 31 12.58 -11.56 7.17
CA ARG A 31 12.93 -12.97 7.38
C ARG A 31 13.77 -13.52 6.22
N LEU A 32 13.38 -13.22 4.99
CA LEU A 32 14.09 -13.64 3.78
C LEU A 32 15.49 -13.03 3.73
N TYR A 33 15.62 -11.73 4.00
CA TYR A 33 16.89 -11.03 4.04
C TYR A 33 17.85 -11.63 5.07
N GLN A 34 17.38 -11.83 6.30
CA GLN A 34 18.19 -12.42 7.38
C GLN A 34 18.75 -13.80 7.00
N ARG A 35 17.96 -14.60 6.29
CA ARG A 35 18.33 -15.95 5.87
C ARG A 35 19.40 -15.97 4.79
N VAL A 36 19.32 -15.09 3.80
CA VAL A 36 20.19 -15.15 2.61
C VAL A 36 21.39 -14.20 2.68
N ALA A 37 21.36 -13.16 3.51
CA ALA A 37 22.39 -12.12 3.56
C ALA A 37 23.79 -12.66 3.91
N ALA A 38 23.89 -13.62 4.84
CA ALA A 38 25.17 -14.21 5.24
C ALA A 38 25.92 -14.93 4.11
N ARG A 39 25.20 -15.32 3.04
CA ARG A 39 25.77 -15.97 1.85
C ARG A 39 26.21 -14.96 0.77
N GLY A 40 26.03 -13.66 1.00
CA GLY A 40 26.33 -12.63 0.01
C GLY A 40 25.38 -12.62 -1.19
N VAL A 41 24.15 -13.13 -1.01
CA VAL A 41 23.09 -13.07 -2.02
C VAL A 41 22.65 -11.61 -2.19
N LYS A 42 22.50 -11.14 -3.43
CA LYS A 42 21.95 -9.81 -3.71
C LYS A 42 20.46 -9.78 -3.39
N VAL A 43 19.97 -8.80 -2.65
CA VAL A 43 18.56 -8.76 -2.24
C VAL A 43 17.93 -7.41 -2.59
N THR A 44 16.76 -7.47 -3.21
CA THR A 44 15.86 -6.33 -3.41
C THR A 44 14.51 -6.64 -2.75
N LEU A 45 14.04 -5.76 -1.87
CA LEU A 45 12.80 -5.93 -1.12
C LEU A 45 11.91 -4.71 -1.31
N GLU A 46 10.73 -4.94 -1.87
CA GLU A 46 9.64 -3.96 -1.93
C GLU A 46 8.57 -4.37 -0.92
N MET A 47 8.47 -3.63 0.19
CA MET A 47 7.69 -4.06 1.35
C MET A 47 6.55 -3.08 1.67
N GLY A 48 5.92 -3.25 2.84
CA GLY A 48 4.78 -2.43 3.24
C GLY A 48 5.17 -0.97 3.53
N GLY A 49 4.31 -0.04 3.11
CA GLY A 49 4.46 1.39 3.36
C GLY A 49 3.42 1.95 4.35
N LYS A 50 3.74 3.12 4.91
CA LYS A 50 2.79 3.95 5.69
C LYS A 50 2.80 5.36 5.09
N ASN A 51 2.28 5.46 3.87
CA ASN A 51 2.47 6.65 3.03
C ASN A 51 1.58 7.80 3.50
N PRO A 52 2.18 8.95 3.88
CA PRO A 52 1.42 10.12 4.27
C PRO A 52 1.03 10.97 3.06
N VAL A 53 -0.09 11.66 3.20
CA VAL A 53 -0.44 12.86 2.42
C VAL A 53 -0.46 14.04 3.38
N ILE A 54 0.18 15.13 3.00
CA ILE A 54 0.24 16.36 3.79
C ILE A 54 -0.65 17.40 3.13
N VAL A 55 -1.62 17.92 3.88
CA VAL A 55 -2.57 18.96 3.42
C VAL A 55 -2.39 20.19 4.30
N LEU A 56 -2.10 21.33 3.67
CA LEU A 56 -1.91 22.62 4.34
C LEU A 56 -3.18 23.46 4.24
N ASP A 57 -3.25 24.54 5.03
CA ASP A 57 -4.45 25.39 5.12
C ASP A 57 -4.81 26.11 3.81
N ASP A 58 -3.84 26.26 2.90
CA ASP A 58 -3.98 26.87 1.57
C ASP A 58 -4.17 25.85 0.44
N ALA A 59 -4.25 24.56 0.77
CA ALA A 59 -4.48 23.53 -0.23
C ALA A 59 -5.86 23.68 -0.89
N ASP A 60 -5.92 23.36 -2.18
CA ASP A 60 -7.18 23.13 -2.87
C ASP A 60 -7.88 21.92 -2.23
N LEU A 61 -9.00 22.19 -1.54
CA LEU A 61 -9.72 21.20 -0.75
C LEU A 61 -10.31 20.09 -1.63
N ASP A 62 -10.88 20.44 -2.78
CA ASP A 62 -11.54 19.47 -3.66
C ASP A 62 -10.50 18.55 -4.30
N LEU A 63 -9.40 19.13 -4.78
CA LEU A 63 -8.27 18.37 -5.31
C LEU A 63 -7.65 17.46 -4.24
N ALA A 64 -7.47 17.96 -3.02
CA ALA A 64 -6.96 17.18 -1.91
C ALA A 64 -7.89 16.00 -1.58
N VAL A 65 -9.20 16.23 -1.48
CA VAL A 65 -10.18 15.19 -1.17
C VAL A 65 -10.19 14.08 -2.23
N GLU A 66 -10.27 14.42 -3.51
CA GLU A 66 -10.25 13.42 -4.59
C GLU A 66 -8.93 12.65 -4.64
N GLY A 67 -7.80 13.34 -4.50
CA GLY A 67 -6.47 12.71 -4.48
C GLY A 67 -6.32 11.73 -3.31
N ILE A 68 -6.81 12.11 -2.12
CA ILE A 68 -6.76 11.26 -0.93
C ILE A 68 -7.67 10.05 -1.09
N VAL A 69 -8.90 10.23 -1.56
CA VAL A 69 -9.86 9.14 -1.74
C VAL A 69 -9.35 8.13 -2.77
N GLN A 70 -8.81 8.59 -3.90
CA GLN A 70 -8.20 7.70 -4.88
C GLN A 70 -6.97 6.97 -4.31
N GLY A 71 -6.11 7.68 -3.57
CA GLY A 71 -4.92 7.09 -2.95
C GLY A 71 -5.24 6.08 -1.83
N ALA A 72 -6.31 6.31 -1.07
CA ALA A 72 -6.71 5.48 0.07
C ALA A 72 -7.57 4.28 -0.33
N PHE A 73 -8.54 4.47 -1.22
CA PHE A 73 -9.54 3.46 -1.59
C PHE A 73 -9.30 2.82 -2.95
N GLY A 74 -8.43 3.38 -3.79
CA GLY A 74 -8.05 2.76 -5.06
C GLY A 74 -7.46 1.36 -4.85
N SER A 75 -7.91 0.37 -5.64
CA SER A 75 -7.64 -1.05 -5.41
C SER A 75 -7.98 -1.52 -3.98
N THR A 76 -9.01 -0.95 -3.38
CA THR A 76 -9.46 -1.28 -2.02
C THR A 76 -8.38 -0.98 -0.97
N GLY A 77 -7.48 -0.02 -1.25
CA GLY A 77 -6.33 0.29 -0.41
C GLY A 77 -5.22 -0.77 -0.40
N GLN A 78 -5.32 -1.81 -1.24
CA GLN A 78 -4.38 -2.91 -1.33
C GLN A 78 -3.17 -2.54 -2.22
N ARG A 79 -2.47 -1.46 -1.86
CA ARG A 79 -1.26 -0.97 -2.54
C ARG A 79 -0.18 -0.64 -1.52
N CYS A 80 1.08 -0.96 -1.82
CA CYS A 80 2.21 -0.54 -0.97
C CYS A 80 2.31 0.98 -0.86
N THR A 81 1.82 1.71 -1.86
CA THR A 81 1.77 3.17 -1.97
C THR A 81 0.45 3.79 -1.52
N ALA A 82 -0.50 2.99 -0.98
CA ALA A 82 -1.78 3.52 -0.54
C ALA A 82 -1.62 4.62 0.52
N THR A 83 -2.39 5.69 0.37
CA THR A 83 -2.40 6.83 1.29
C THR A 83 -3.20 6.47 2.52
N SER A 84 -2.52 5.95 3.54
CA SER A 84 -3.18 5.49 4.77
C SER A 84 -3.06 6.47 5.94
N ARG A 85 -2.45 7.64 5.72
CA ARG A 85 -2.30 8.68 6.75
C ARG A 85 -2.42 10.08 6.15
N ALA A 86 -3.50 10.78 6.48
CA ALA A 86 -3.59 12.22 6.25
C ALA A 86 -2.95 12.98 7.41
N VAL A 87 -2.07 13.93 7.10
CA VAL A 87 -1.44 14.85 8.05
C VAL A 87 -1.84 16.25 7.63
N THR A 88 -2.39 17.02 8.56
CA THR A 88 -2.99 18.31 8.25
C THR A 88 -2.75 19.33 9.35
N THR A 89 -2.80 20.60 8.99
CA THR A 89 -2.85 21.73 9.92
C THR A 89 -4.23 21.82 10.61
N PRO A 90 -4.31 22.41 11.82
CA PRO A 90 -5.55 22.44 12.60
C PRO A 90 -6.72 23.18 11.93
N ALA A 91 -6.47 24.22 11.14
CA ALA A 91 -7.54 25.07 10.61
C ALA A 91 -8.33 24.38 9.48
N ILE A 92 -7.67 23.64 8.59
CA ILE A 92 -8.34 22.88 7.52
C ILE A 92 -8.89 21.51 7.99
N ALA A 93 -8.39 20.97 9.10
CA ALA A 93 -8.73 19.61 9.56
C ALA A 93 -10.23 19.30 9.65
N PRO A 94 -11.12 20.17 10.19
CA PRO A 94 -12.55 19.89 10.26
C PRO A 94 -13.18 19.76 8.87
N LYS A 95 -12.89 20.72 7.97
CA LYS A 95 -13.43 20.75 6.60
C LYS A 95 -12.94 19.56 5.78
N LEU A 96 -11.65 19.25 5.86
CA LEU A 96 -11.06 18.11 5.18
C LEU A 96 -11.69 16.80 5.66
N THR A 97 -11.86 16.62 6.97
CA THR A 97 -12.46 15.41 7.53
C THR A 97 -13.90 15.23 7.06
N GLU A 98 -14.70 16.29 7.12
CA GLU A 98 -16.10 16.27 6.68
C GLU A 98 -16.19 15.90 5.19
N ALA A 99 -15.43 16.59 4.34
CA ALA A 99 -15.43 16.35 2.89
C ALA A 99 -14.96 14.92 2.53
N LEU A 100 -13.93 14.40 3.22
CA LEU A 100 -13.47 13.02 3.03
C LEU A 100 -14.54 11.99 3.41
N VAL A 101 -15.24 12.20 4.53
CA VAL A 101 -16.34 11.31 4.96
C VAL A 101 -17.48 11.32 3.95
N GLU A 102 -17.88 12.51 3.49
CA GLU A 102 -18.93 12.63 2.47
C GLU A 102 -18.55 11.95 1.17
N ARG A 103 -17.32 12.16 0.71
CA ARG A 103 -16.84 11.56 -0.55
C ARG A 103 -16.71 10.04 -0.45
N ALA A 104 -16.23 9.54 0.69
CA ALA A 104 -16.12 8.10 0.94
C ALA A 104 -17.50 7.42 0.96
N ARG A 105 -18.52 8.04 1.56
CA ARG A 105 -19.91 7.53 1.53
C ARG A 105 -20.51 7.42 0.13
N LYS A 106 -20.00 8.19 -0.83
CA LYS A 106 -20.46 8.20 -2.22
C LYS A 106 -19.74 7.18 -3.11
N LEU A 107 -18.70 6.50 -2.61
CA LEU A 107 -17.99 5.48 -3.38
C LEU A 107 -18.94 4.35 -3.78
N ARG A 108 -19.01 4.05 -5.07
CA ARG A 108 -19.76 2.91 -5.58
C ARG A 108 -18.95 1.63 -5.40
N VAL A 109 -19.24 0.89 -4.34
CA VAL A 109 -18.62 -0.41 -4.02
C VAL A 109 -19.38 -1.53 -4.73
N GLY A 110 -18.69 -2.45 -5.39
CA GLY A 110 -19.35 -3.54 -6.11
C GLY A 110 -18.41 -4.47 -6.87
N ASP A 111 -18.98 -5.23 -7.80
CA ASP A 111 -18.22 -6.09 -8.71
C ASP A 111 -17.38 -5.22 -9.66
N GLY A 112 -16.06 -5.45 -9.68
CA GLY A 112 -15.11 -4.69 -10.51
C GLY A 112 -15.35 -4.81 -12.02
N MET A 113 -16.17 -5.76 -12.47
CA MET A 113 -16.58 -5.89 -13.88
C MET A 113 -17.76 -4.99 -14.25
N GLN A 114 -18.46 -4.39 -13.28
CA GLN A 114 -19.61 -3.53 -13.53
C GLN A 114 -19.19 -2.08 -13.81
N GLN A 115 -19.78 -1.48 -14.85
CA GLN A 115 -19.49 -0.10 -15.20
C GLN A 115 -19.87 0.85 -14.06
N GLY A 116 -18.97 1.75 -13.72
CA GLY A 116 -19.18 2.76 -12.70
C GLY A 116 -18.79 2.31 -11.29
N VAL A 117 -18.49 1.03 -11.02
CA VAL A 117 -17.91 0.64 -9.74
C VAL A 117 -16.57 1.33 -9.53
N GLU A 118 -16.39 1.96 -8.37
CA GLU A 118 -15.19 2.70 -7.99
C GLU A 118 -14.27 1.87 -7.06
N MET A 119 -14.84 0.92 -6.30
CA MET A 119 -14.09 0.06 -5.38
C MET A 119 -14.61 -1.38 -5.43
N GLY A 120 -13.70 -2.32 -5.67
CA GLY A 120 -13.98 -3.76 -5.62
C GLY A 120 -13.84 -4.34 -4.20
N PRO A 121 -13.93 -5.68 -4.06
CA PRO A 121 -13.54 -6.36 -2.83
C PRO A 121 -12.03 -6.27 -2.54
#